data_AF-A0A024CBB7-F1
#
_entry.id   AF-A0A024CBB7-F1
#
_cell.length_a   1.000
_cell.length_b   1.000
_cell.length_c   1.000
_cell.angle_alpha   90.00
_cell.angle_beta   90.00
_cell.angle_gamma   90.00
#
_symmetry.space_group_name_H-M   'P 1'
#
loop_
_entity.id
_entity.type
_entity.pdbx_description
1 polymer ?
#
loop_
_entity_poly.entity_id
_entity_poly.type
_entity_poly.pdbx_seq_one_letter_code
_entity_poly.pdbx_strand_id
1 'polypeptide(L)' 'LVTDIPATTGTNFGNEIVSYENPRPTSGIHRIVLVLFRQLGR' A
#
# COMPACT_ATOMS: atom_id res chain seq x y z
N LEU A 1 -1.44 -3.47 -2.69
CA LEU A 1 -2.45 -2.39 -2.73
C LEU A 1 -3.48 -2.68 -1.66
N VAL A 2 -3.63 -1.78 -0.70
CA VAL A 2 -4.56 -1.95 0.43
C VAL A 2 -5.55 -0.79 0.40
N THR A 3 -6.85 -1.08 0.43
CA THR A 3 -7.94 -0.10 0.45
C THR A 3 -8.69 -0.14 1.77
N ASP A 4 -9.57 0.82 2.00
CA ASP A 4 -10.55 0.83 3.10
C ASP A 4 -9.92 0.76 4.50
N ILE A 5 -8.74 1.38 4.66
CA ILE A 5 -8.02 1.47 5.94
C ILE A 5 -8.75 2.48 6.84
N PRO A 6 -9.32 2.07 7.99
CA PRO A 6 -9.97 3.02 8.91
C PRO A 6 -8.99 4.07 9.43
N ALA A 7 -9.46 5.31 9.60
CA ALA A 7 -8.63 6.40 10.14
C ALA A 7 -8.00 6.00 11.48
N THR A 8 -6.76 6.45 11.72
CA THR A 8 -5.95 6.12 12.92
C THR A 8 -5.57 4.64 13.09
N THR A 9 -5.90 3.77 12.14
CA THR A 9 -5.46 2.37 12.10
C THR A 9 -4.34 2.16 11.08
N GLY A 10 -4.12 0.91 10.64
CA GLY A 10 -3.08 0.55 9.68
C GLY A 10 -3.55 -0.50 8.66
N THR A 11 -2.66 -0.90 7.76
CA THR A 11 -2.97 -1.81 6.63
C THR A 11 -3.58 -3.15 7.05
N ASN A 12 -3.29 -3.64 8.26
CA ASN A 12 -3.86 -4.89 8.79
C ASN A 12 -5.37 -4.81 9.04
N PHE A 13 -5.94 -3.60 9.10
CA PHE A 13 -7.38 -3.36 9.26
C PHE A 13 -8.06 -2.98 7.93
N GLY A 14 -7.29 -2.87 6.85
CA GLY A 14 -7.80 -2.59 5.51
C GLY A 14 -8.03 -3.86 4.70
N ASN A 15 -8.47 -3.67 3.46
CA ASN A 15 -8.70 -4.72 2.49
C ASN A 15 -7.50 -4.83 1.53
N GLU A 16 -6.73 -5.92 1.62
CA GLU A 16 -5.64 -6.20 0.69
C GLU A 16 -6.19 -6.73 -0.64
N ILE A 17 -6.33 -5.84 -1.62
CA ILE A 17 -6.83 -6.20 -2.97
C ILE A 17 -5.71 -6.59 -3.94
N VAL A 18 -4.46 -6.24 -3.62
CA VAL A 18 -3.27 -6.75 -4.30
C VAL A 18 -2.24 -7.11 -3.25
N SER A 19 -1.87 -8.39 -3.18
CA SER A 19 -0.89 -8.88 -2.22
C SER A 19 0.46 -8.19 -2.36
N TYR A 20 1.12 -7.94 -1.24
CA TYR A 20 2.48 -7.43 -1.26
C TYR A 20 3.43 -8.42 -1.97
N GLU A 21 4.16 -7.93 -2.96
CA GLU A 21 5.31 -8.62 -3.54
C GLU A 21 6.58 -7.90 -3.11
N ASN A 22 7.58 -8.67 -2.68
CA ASN A 22 8.87 -8.12 -2.30
C ASN A 22 9.60 -7.53 -3.53
N PRO A 23 10.15 -6.30 -3.48
CA PRO A 23 10.92 -5.75 -4.58
C PRO A 23 12.10 -6.67 -4.97
N ARG A 24 12.28 -6.91 -6.27
CA ARG A 24 13.39 -7.70 -6.84
C ARG A 24 14.13 -6.91 -7.93
N PRO A 25 14.82 -5.81 -7.58
CA PRO A 25 15.56 -5.03 -8.55
C PRO A 25 16.73 -5.86 -9.12
N THR A 26 16.94 -5.78 -10.43
CA THR A 26 17.98 -6.56 -11.12
C THR A 26 19.28 -5.78 -11.31
N SER A 27 19.23 -4.46 -11.42
CA SER A 27 20.40 -3.59 -11.56
C SER A 27 20.05 -2.13 -11.29
N GLY A 28 21.03 -1.34 -10.82
CA GLY A 28 20.90 0.09 -10.53
C GLY A 28 20.15 0.40 -9.23
N ILE A 29 19.78 1.67 -9.04
CA ILE A 29 19.10 2.18 -7.84
C ILE A 29 17.60 2.31 -8.12
N HIS A 30 16.77 1.61 -7.34
CA HIS A 30 15.31 1.62 -7.47
C HIS A 30 14.67 2.32 -6.27
N ARG A 31 13.78 3.28 -6.52
CA ARG A 31 13.01 3.96 -5.47
C ARG A 31 11.71 3.20 -5.22
N ILE A 32 11.48 2.76 -3.99
CA ILE A 32 10.22 2.15 -3.59
C ILE A 32 9.38 3.25 -2.93
N VAL A 33 8.19 3.50 -3.48
CA VAL A 33 7.35 4.63 -3.08
C VAL A 33 6.08 4.09 -2.44
N LEU A 34 5.74 4.65 -1.28
CA LEU A 34 4.46 4.44 -0.61
C LEU A 34 3.64 5.73 -0.76
N VAL A 35 2.36 5.59 -1.11
CA VAL A 35 1.45 6.72 -1.28
C VAL A 35 0.16 6.41 -0.54
N LEU A 36 -0.38 7.41 0.16
CA LEU A 36 -1.65 7.32 0.90
C LEU A 36 -2.65 8.32 0.31
N PHE A 37 -3.85 7.84 0.00
CA PHE A 37 -4.96 8.65 -0.49
C PHE A 37 -6.12 8.60 0.50
N ARG A 38 -6.82 9.72 0.67
CA ARG A 38 -8.10 9.76 1.37
C ARG A 38 -9.22 9.36 0.40
N GLN A 39 -9.97 8.32 0.73
CA GLN A 39 -11.11 7.88 -0.08
C GLN A 39 -12.26 8.90 0.02
N LEU A 40 -13.01 9.05 -1.08
CA LEU A 40 -14.25 9.85 -1.10
C LEU A 40 -15.44 9.10 -0.48
N GLY A 41 -15.37 7.76 -0.49
CA GLY A 41 -16.26 6.87 0.26
C GLY A 41 -15.84 6.75 1.72
N ARG A 42 -16.47 5.84 2.46
CA ARG A 42 -16.45 5.79 3.93
C ARG A 42 -15.06 5.84 4.55
#